data_AF-A0A949G7P0-F1
#
_entry.id   AF-A0A949G7P0-F1
#
_cell.length_a   1.000
_cell.length_b   1.000
_cell.length_c   1.000
_cell.angle_alpha   90.00
_cell.angle_beta   90.00
_cell.angle_gamma   90.00
#
_symmetry.space_group_name_H-M   'P 1'
#
loop_
_entity.id
_entity.type
_entity.pdbx_description
1 polymer ?
#
loop_
_entity_poly.entity_id
_entity_poly.type
_entity_poly.pdbx_seq_one_letter_code
_entity_poly.pdbx_strand_id
1 'polypeptide(L)' 'MALLQISEPGQAPDPHQRRIAVGIDLGTTHSLVASVRNSVAECLPDAQGQVILPSAVRYLEND' A
#
# COMPACT_ATOMS: atom_id res chain seq x y z
N MET A 1 -11.08 -13.85 -3.08
CA MET A 1 -9.73 -14.35 -3.41
C MET A 1 -8.87 -14.24 -2.16
N ALA A 2 -8.06 -15.25 -1.85
CA ALA A 2 -7.24 -15.27 -0.65
C ALA A 2 -5.93 -14.50 -0.90
N LEU A 3 -5.65 -13.48 -0.09
CA LEU A 3 -4.35 -12.81 -0.05
C LEU A 3 -3.31 -13.83 0.43
N LEU A 4 -2.20 -13.97 -0.29
CA LEU A 4 -1.12 -14.88 0.09
C LEU A 4 -0.57 -14.43 1.44
N GLN A 5 -0.82 -15.21 2.51
CA GLN A 5 -0.28 -14.92 3.84
C GLN A 5 1.19 -15.34 3.87
N ILE A 6 2.08 -14.42 3.55
CA ILE A 6 3.50 -14.57 3.86
C ILE A 6 3.70 -14.30 5.36
N SER A 7 4.50 -15.15 6.01
CA SER A 7 4.97 -14.96 7.39
C SER A 7 6.47 -15.16 7.40
N GLU A 8 7.17 -14.39 8.23
CA GLU A 8 8.61 -14.54 8.40
C GLU A 8 8.96 -15.93 8.98
N PRO A 9 10.13 -16.51 8.63
CA PRO A 9 10.56 -17.80 9.18
C PRO A 9 10.59 -17.77 10.72
N GLY A 10 9.85 -18.68 11.35
CA GLY A 10 9.80 -18.82 12.82
C GLY A 10 8.75 -17.96 13.54
N GLN A 11 7.98 -17.14 12.82
CA GLN A 11 6.87 -16.38 13.39
C GLN A 11 5.53 -17.05 13.06
N ALA A 12 4.87 -17.62 14.07
CA ALA A 12 3.45 -17.95 13.97
C ALA A 12 2.64 -16.63 14.11
N PRO A 13 1.66 -16.35 13.22
CA PRO A 13 0.81 -15.18 13.37
C PRO A 13 0.08 -15.21 14.71
N ASP A 14 0.05 -14.09 15.45
CA ASP A 14 -0.87 -13.95 16.58
C ASP A 14 -2.31 -14.01 16.04
N PRO A 15 -3.16 -14.94 16.52
CA PRO A 15 -4.53 -15.13 16.03
C PRO A 15 -5.42 -13.88 16.15
N HIS A 16 -5.05 -12.90 16.98
CA HIS A 16 -5.77 -11.63 17.11
C HIS A 16 -5.17 -10.48 16.29
N GLN A 17 -4.10 -10.74 15.52
CA GLN A 17 -3.50 -9.70 14.71
C GLN A 17 -4.34 -9.44 13.46
N ARG A 18 -5.02 -8.29 13.45
CA ARG A 18 -5.74 -7.80 12.28
C ARG A 18 -4.72 -7.39 11.22
N ARG A 19 -4.45 -8.29 10.27
CA ARG A 19 -3.54 -8.02 9.15
C ARG A 19 -4.22 -7.08 8.16
N ILE A 20 -3.85 -5.81 8.20
CA ILE A 20 -4.22 -4.83 7.18
C ILE A 20 -3.27 -5.00 6.01
N ALA A 21 -3.84 -5.14 4.81
CA ALA A 21 -3.07 -5.25 3.57
C ALA A 21 -3.49 -4.14 2.61
N VAL A 22 -2.51 -3.65 1.86
CA VAL A 22 -2.70 -2.75 0.72
C VAL A 22 -1.95 -3.32 -0.47
N GLY A 23 -2.49 -3.11 -1.66
CA GLY A 23 -1.76 -3.27 -2.91
C GLY A 23 -1.02 -1.97 -3.21
N ILE A 24 0.24 -2.07 -3.60
CA ILE A 24 1.03 -0.93 -4.04
C ILE A 24 1.50 -1.22 -5.46
N ASP A 25 1.20 -0.32 -6.37
CA ASP A 25 1.76 -0.32 -7.73
C ASP A 25 2.88 0.71 -7.79
N LEU A 26 4.10 0.24 -8.02
CA LEU A 26 5.33 1.03 -8.07
C LEU A 26 5.77 1.21 -9.52
N GLY A 27 4.99 2.01 -10.26
CA GLY A 27 5.31 2.35 -11.64
C GLY A 27 6.49 3.32 -11.75
N THR A 28 7.12 3.36 -12.93
CA THR A 28 8.28 4.22 -13.20
C THR A 28 7.93 5.71 -13.21
N THR A 29 6.78 6.08 -13.74
CA THR A 29 6.32 7.49 -13.82
C THR A 29 5.35 7.84 -12.70
N HIS A 30 4.44 6.92 -12.38
CA HIS A 30 3.43 7.12 -11.35
C HIS A 30 3.28 5.86 -10.50
N SER A 31 2.89 6.06 -9.24
CA SER A 31 2.55 5.02 -8.28
C SER A 31 1.13 5.22 -7.74
N LEU A 32 0.53 4.16 -7.21
CA LEU A 32 -0.71 4.24 -6.47
C LEU A 32 -0.77 3.19 -5.34
N VAL A 33 -1.72 3.38 -4.42
CA VAL A 33 -2.03 2.44 -3.35
C VAL A 33 -3.51 2.08 -3.44
N ALA A 34 -3.86 0.81 -3.27
CA ALA A 34 -5.23 0.33 -3.29
C ALA A 34 -5.50 -0.65 -2.14
N SER A 35 -6.77 -0.85 -1.82
CA SER A 35 -7.22 -1.88 -0.86
C SER A 35 -8.54 -2.48 -1.32
N VAL A 36 -8.89 -3.66 -0.80
CA VAL A 36 -10.25 -4.20 -0.97
C VAL A 36 -11.12 -3.71 0.18
N ARG A 37 -12.17 -2.95 -0.12
CA ARG A 37 -13.19 -2.45 0.81
C ARG A 37 -14.55 -2.90 0.32
N ASN A 38 -15.37 -3.47 1.20
CA ASN A 38 -16.70 -3.98 0.82
C ASN A 38 -16.67 -4.91 -0.40
N SER A 39 -15.64 -5.75 -0.50
CA SER A 39 -15.39 -6.66 -1.63
C SER A 39 -15.09 -5.98 -2.99
N VAL A 40 -14.80 -4.68 -2.99
CA VAL A 40 -14.43 -3.89 -4.17
C VAL A 40 -13.00 -3.39 -4.02
N ALA A 41 -12.22 -3.48 -5.09
CA ALA A 41 -10.89 -2.87 -5.13
C ALA A 41 -11.03 -1.36 -5.33
N GLU A 42 -10.46 -0.58 -4.41
CA GLU A 42 -10.52 0.88 -4.42
C GLU A 42 -9.12 1.46 -4.25
N CYS A 43 -8.77 2.43 -5.09
CA CYS A 43 -7.56 3.25 -4.92
C CYS A 43 -7.75 4.20 -3.74
N LEU A 44 -6.70 4.35 -2.94
CA LEU A 44 -6.71 5.21 -1.76
C LEU A 44 -6.25 6.62 -2.16
N PRO A 45 -7.08 7.66 -1.95
CA PRO A 45 -6.65 9.03 -2.24
C PRO A 45 -5.64 9.53 -1.20
N ASP A 46 -4.74 10.41 -1.63
CA ASP A 46 -3.89 11.20 -0.74
C ASP A 46 -4.67 12.32 -0.04
N ALA A 47 -3.97 13.17 0.71
CA ALA A 47 -4.57 14.29 1.43
C ALA A 47 -5.20 15.36 0.51
N GLN A 48 -4.88 15.35 -0.78
CA GLN A 48 -5.42 16.25 -1.80
C GLN A 48 -6.51 15.59 -2.65
N GLY A 49 -6.85 14.33 -2.39
CA GLY A 49 -7.83 13.57 -3.15
C GLY A 49 -7.26 12.86 -4.39
N GLN A 50 -5.94 12.89 -4.61
CA GLN A 50 -5.31 12.25 -5.76
C GLN A 50 -5.11 10.76 -5.51
N VAL A 51 -5.43 9.93 -6.50
CA VAL A 51 -5.28 8.47 -6.42
C VAL A 51 -4.08 7.93 -7.20
N ILE A 52 -3.38 8.80 -7.92
CA ILE A 52 -2.18 8.50 -8.70
C ILE A 52 -1.14 9.59 -8.43
N LEU A 53 0.05 9.19 -7.99
CA LEU A 53 1.10 10.12 -7.55
C LEU A 53 2.34 9.96 -8.44
N PRO A 54 3.07 11.04 -8.76
CA PRO A 54 4.34 10.93 -9.45
C PRO A 54 5.35 10.09 -8.66
N SER A 55 6.04 9.18 -9.33
CA SER A 55 7.13 8.39 -8.74
C SER A 55 8.43 9.21 -8.73
N ALA A 56 8.48 10.24 -7.88
CA ALA A 56 9.61 11.17 -7.83
C ALA A 56 10.02 11.49 -6.39
N VAL A 57 11.33 11.69 -6.20
CA VAL A 57 11.91 12.18 -4.94
C VAL A 57 12.73 13.43 -5.26
N ARG A 58 12.51 14.50 -4.50
CA ARG A 58 13.25 15.77 -4.63
C ARG A 58 13.98 16.07 -3.33
N TYR A 59 15.29 16.30 -3.42
CA TYR A 59 16.10 16.80 -2.31
C TYR A 59 16.19 18.32 -2.39
N LEU A 60 16.17 18.99 -1.24
CA LEU A 60 16.40 20.41 -1.09
C LEU A 60 17.72 20.62 -0.35
N GLU A 61 18.30 21.82 -0.45
CA GLU A 61 19.40 22.19 0.43
C GLU A 61 18.93 22.18 1.88
N ASN A 62 19.78 21.72 2.79
CA ASN A 62 19.51 21.77 4.22
C ASN A 62 19.79 23.21 4.69
N ASP A 63 18.84 23.84 5.38
CA ASP A 63 19.07 25.09 6.12
C ASP A 63 20.05 24.90 7.29
#